data_AF-A0AAV0JJK5-F1
#
_entry.id   AF-A0AAV0JJK5-F1
#
_cell.length_a   1.000
_cell.length_b   1.000
_cell.length_c   1.000
_cell.angle_alpha   90.00
_cell.angle_beta   90.00
_cell.angle_gamma   90.00
#
_symmetry.space_group_name_H-M   'P 1'
#
loop_
_entity.id
_entity.type
_entity.pdbx_description
1 polymer ?
#
loop_
_entity_poly.entity_id
_entity_poly.type
_entity_poly.pdbx_seq_one_letter_code
_entity_poly.pdbx_strand_id
1 'polypeptide(L)'
;MLSRHGKWSSLTRLACSSYETSHDAFRSAFPRGFAWEVISVYSGPPVITYKFRHWGFSEGPFRGHAPTGEMVQFFGISVMRVNNVHYFC
;
A
#
# COMPACT_ATOMS: atom_id res chain seq x y z
N MET A 1 -11.03 -19.04 -44.67
CA MET A 1 -10.83 -19.81 -43.42
C MET A 1 -9.79 -19.05 -42.60
N LEU A 2 -10.11 -18.74 -41.34
CA LEU A 2 -9.71 -17.53 -40.59
C LEU A 2 -8.21 -17.39 -40.23
N SER A 3 -7.72 -16.16 -40.40
CA SER A 3 -6.48 -15.61 -39.84
C SER A 3 -6.54 -15.54 -38.31
N ARG A 4 -5.54 -16.10 -37.61
CA ARG A 4 -5.34 -15.95 -36.15
C ARG A 4 -3.85 -15.89 -35.79
N HIS A 5 -3.19 -14.80 -36.19
CA HIS A 5 -1.91 -14.38 -35.58
C HIS A 5 -2.14 -13.06 -34.82
N GLY A 6 -2.91 -13.15 -33.73
CA GLY A 6 -3.20 -12.03 -32.84
C GLY A 6 -2.35 -12.11 -31.57
N LYS A 7 -1.22 -11.41 -31.57
CA LYS A 7 -0.81 -10.45 -30.52
C LYS A 7 -1.20 -10.80 -29.07
N TRP A 8 -0.61 -11.84 -28.48
CA TRP A 8 -0.70 -12.11 -27.04
C TRP A 8 0.46 -11.50 -26.22
N SER A 9 1.43 -10.83 -26.86
CA SER A 9 2.65 -10.34 -26.19
C SER A 9 2.57 -8.92 -25.61
N SER A 10 1.44 -8.20 -25.75
CA SER A 10 1.35 -6.79 -25.34
C SER A 10 0.60 -6.52 -24.03
N LEU A 11 0.14 -7.55 -23.31
CA LEU A 11 -0.75 -7.36 -22.15
C LEU A 11 -0.06 -7.39 -20.78
N THR A 12 1.24 -7.71 -20.70
CA THR A 12 1.94 -7.84 -19.40
C THR A 12 2.78 -6.62 -18.99
N ARG A 13 2.70 -5.50 -19.71
CA ARG A 13 3.61 -4.34 -19.51
C ARG A 13 3.06 -3.17 -18.69
N LEU A 14 1.89 -3.28 -18.07
CA LEU A 14 1.16 -2.09 -17.60
C LEU A 14 1.14 -1.81 -16.09
N ALA A 15 1.92 -2.51 -15.25
CA ALA A 15 2.06 -2.13 -13.85
C ALA A 15 3.48 -2.36 -13.31
N CYS A 16 4.47 -1.70 -13.92
CA CYS A 16 5.79 -1.53 -13.30
C CYS A 16 5.88 -0.11 -12.74
N SER A 17 5.22 0.16 -11.62
CA SER A 17 5.56 1.33 -10.80
C SER A 17 6.72 0.92 -9.90
N SER A 18 7.87 1.58 -10.03
CA SER A 18 8.96 1.41 -9.06
C SER A 18 8.52 1.89 -7.68
N TYR A 19 9.25 1.49 -6.64
CA TYR A 19 9.01 1.97 -5.29
C TYR A 19 8.98 3.50 -5.25
N GLU A 20 9.98 4.16 -5.86
CA GLU A 20 10.15 5.61 -5.90
C GLU A 20 8.94 6.28 -6.57
N THR A 21 8.54 5.81 -7.75
CA THR A 21 7.39 6.39 -8.47
C THR A 21 6.07 6.24 -7.71
N SER A 22 5.90 5.14 -6.97
CA SER A 22 4.73 4.94 -6.11
C SER A 22 4.78 5.85 -4.88
N HIS A 23 5.97 6.06 -4.33
CA HIS A 23 6.20 6.91 -3.17
C HIS A 23 5.92 8.38 -3.51
N ASP A 24 6.43 8.86 -4.65
CA ASP A 24 6.19 10.23 -5.12
C ASP A 24 4.71 10.48 -5.40
N ALA A 25 4.02 9.51 -6.02
CA ALA A 25 2.57 9.60 -6.23
C ALA A 25 1.80 9.69 -4.90
N PHE A 26 2.19 8.93 -3.88
CA PHE A 26 1.57 8.98 -2.56
C PHE A 26 1.86 10.30 -1.83
N ARG A 27 3.11 10.79 -1.86
CA ARG A 27 3.47 12.07 -1.23
C ARG A 27 2.77 13.24 -1.90
N SER A 28 2.59 13.18 -3.21
CA SER A 28 1.84 14.19 -3.95
C SER A 28 0.35 14.17 -3.56
N ALA A 29 -0.27 13.00 -3.49
CA ALA A 29 -1.69 12.85 -3.15
C ALA A 29 -2.01 13.18 -1.68
N PHE A 30 -1.08 12.88 -0.76
CA PHE A 30 -1.20 13.07 0.67
C PHE A 30 -0.07 13.96 1.20
N PRO A 31 -0.08 15.28 0.92
CA PRO A 31 1.02 16.19 1.26
C PRO A 31 1.24 16.34 2.77
N ARG A 32 0.19 16.17 3.58
CA ARG A 32 0.28 16.11 5.05
C ARG A 32 0.78 14.77 5.59
N GLY A 33 1.05 13.82 4.71
CA GLY A 33 1.42 12.46 5.05
C GLY A 33 0.24 11.49 5.08
N PHE A 34 0.58 10.21 5.10
CA PHE A 34 -0.35 9.09 5.20
C PHE A 34 0.07 8.23 6.39
N ALA A 35 -0.48 8.55 7.55
CA ALA A 35 -0.10 7.97 8.82
C ALA A 35 -0.43 6.48 8.86
N TRP A 36 0.37 5.73 9.61
CA TRP A 36 0.15 4.32 9.90
C TRP A 36 0.22 4.10 11.39
N GLU A 37 -0.78 3.41 11.92
CA GLU A 37 -0.93 3.17 13.35
C GLU A 37 -1.22 1.69 13.60
N VAL A 38 -0.60 1.12 14.63
CA VAL A 38 -1.02 -0.18 15.17
C VAL A 38 -2.18 0.06 16.14
N ILE A 39 -3.31 -0.58 15.88
CA ILE A 39 -4.53 -0.46 16.68
C ILE A 39 -4.58 -1.54 17.77
N SER A 40 -4.18 -2.77 17.43
CA SER A 40 -4.15 -3.87 18.38
C SER A 40 -3.17 -4.95 17.94
N VAL A 41 -2.51 -5.59 18.89
CA VAL A 41 -1.60 -6.73 18.66
C VAL A 41 -2.27 -8.00 19.18
N TYR A 42 -2.32 -9.04 18.34
CA TYR A 42 -2.99 -10.31 18.64
C TYR A 42 -2.03 -11.45 18.95
N SER A 43 -0.77 -11.36 18.50
CA SER A 43 0.25 -12.36 18.83
C SER A 43 1.63 -11.72 19.03
N GLY A 44 2.44 -12.35 19.88
CA GLY A 44 3.82 -11.96 20.11
C GLY A 44 4.80 -12.50 19.06
N PRO A 45 6.08 -12.12 19.11
CA PRO A 45 7.10 -12.63 18.20
C PRO A 45 7.32 -14.16 18.33
N PRO A 46 7.88 -14.84 17.30
CA PRO A 46 8.43 -14.27 16.06
C PRO A 46 7.37 -13.98 14.99
N VAL A 47 6.10 -14.38 15.18
CA VAL A 47 5.03 -14.14 14.20
C VAL A 47 3.96 -13.28 14.84
N ILE A 48 4.02 -11.98 14.53
CA ILE A 48 3.16 -10.95 15.12
C ILE A 48 1.99 -10.71 14.16
N THR A 49 0.78 -10.93 14.64
CA THR A 49 -0.47 -10.56 13.97
C THR A 49 -1.00 -9.30 14.63
N TYR A 50 -1.31 -8.28 13.85
CA TYR A 50 -1.81 -7.01 14.39
C TYR A 50 -2.84 -6.37 13.45
N LYS A 51 -3.73 -5.56 14.02
CA LYS A 51 -4.63 -4.67 13.29
C LYS A 51 -3.98 -3.32 13.15
N PHE A 52 -4.07 -2.74 11.97
CA PHE A 52 -3.54 -1.40 11.70
C PHE A 52 -4.60 -0.50 11.06
N ARG A 53 -4.34 0.80 11.13
CA ARG A 53 -5.07 1.84 10.42
C ARG A 53 -4.08 2.67 9.60
N HIS A 54 -4.41 2.89 8.34
CA HIS A 54 -3.79 3.93 7.54
C HIS A 54 -4.79 5.06 7.35
N TRP A 55 -4.33 6.31 7.42
CA TRP A 55 -5.20 7.45 7.18
C TRP A 55 -4.42 8.69 6.73
N GLY A 56 -5.11 9.58 6.02
CA GLY A 56 -4.59 10.88 5.60
C GLY A 56 -5.64 11.64 4.80
N PHE A 57 -5.34 12.89 4.45
CA PHE A 57 -6.26 13.74 3.71
C PHE A 57 -5.90 13.78 2.23
N SER A 58 -6.87 13.50 1.36
CA SER A 58 -6.65 13.47 -0.10
C SER A 58 -6.69 14.88 -0.67
N GLU A 59 -5.56 15.57 -0.60
CA GLU A 59 -5.44 16.98 -0.98
C GLU A 59 -4.69 17.20 -2.30
N GLY A 60 -3.95 16.18 -2.77
CA GLY A 60 -3.33 16.19 -4.08
C GLY A 60 -4.05 15.30 -5.09
N PRO A 61 -3.83 15.53 -6.40
CA PRO A 61 -4.35 14.67 -7.44
C PRO A 61 -3.72 13.27 -7.35
N PHE A 62 -4.52 12.22 -7.56
CA PHE A 62 -4.02 10.85 -7.53
C PHE A 62 -4.56 10.05 -8.70
N ARG A 63 -3.66 9.57 -9.59
CA ARG A 63 -4.01 8.72 -10.74
C ARG A 63 -5.20 9.21 -11.58
N GLY A 64 -5.28 10.53 -11.82
CA GLY A 64 -6.37 11.15 -12.59
C GLY A 64 -7.64 11.47 -11.80
N HIS A 65 -7.66 11.17 -10.50
CA HIS A 65 -8.71 11.62 -9.59
C HIS A 65 -8.35 12.98 -9.00
N ALA A 66 -9.32 13.90 -9.00
CA ALA A 66 -9.20 15.20 -8.34
C ALA A 66 -9.12 15.03 -6.82
N PRO A 67 -8.39 15.91 -6.11
CA PRO A 67 -8.36 15.89 -4.66
C PRO A 67 -9.74 16.16 -4.07
N THR A 68 -10.11 15.40 -3.04
CA THR A 68 -11.41 15.53 -2.36
C THR A 68 -11.34 16.43 -1.13
N GLY A 69 -10.15 16.63 -0.55
CA GLY A 69 -9.94 17.30 0.73
C GLY A 69 -10.41 16.49 1.94
N GLU A 70 -11.04 15.33 1.72
CA GLU A 70 -11.58 14.49 2.78
C GLU A 70 -10.52 13.57 3.38
N MET A 71 -10.76 13.14 4.62
CA MET A 71 -9.95 12.12 5.26
C MET A 71 -10.29 10.76 4.66
N VAL A 72 -9.30 10.13 4.06
CA VAL A 72 -9.36 8.73 3.64
C VAL A 72 -8.72 7.88 4.71
N GLN A 73 -9.39 6.80 5.12
CA GLN A 73 -8.83 5.83 6.05
C GLN A 73 -9.21 4.41 5.66
N PHE A 74 -8.34 3.46 5.99
CA PHE A 74 -8.66 2.05 5.91
C PHE A 74 -8.02 1.27 7.05
N PHE A 75 -8.62 0.12 7.33
CA PHE A 75 -8.17 -0.80 8.35
C PHE A 75 -7.76 -2.11 7.72
N GLY A 76 -6.73 -2.74 8.27
CA GLY A 76 -6.26 -4.03 7.83
C GLY A 76 -5.74 -4.88 8.97
N ILE A 77 -5.53 -6.15 8.67
CA ILE A 77 -4.79 -7.10 9.52
C ILE A 77 -3.52 -7.46 8.76
N SER A 78 -2.40 -7.50 9.46
CA SER A 78 -1.12 -7.92 8.89
C SER A 78 -0.45 -8.96 9.79
N VAL A 79 0.31 -9.84 9.15
CA VAL A 79 1.13 -10.86 9.81
C VAL A 79 2.58 -10.56 9.46
N MET A 80 3.40 -10.28 10.47
CA MET A 80 4.82 -9.95 10.32
C MET A 80 5.68 -10.99 11.01
N ARG A 81 6.70 -11.48 10.29
CA ARG A 81 7.73 -12.35 10.87
C ARG A 81 8.95 -11.54 11.29
N VAL A 82 9.33 -11.67 12.55
CA VAL A 82 10.55 -11.09 13.14
C VAL A 82 11.60 -12.19 13.23
N ASN A 83 12.76 -11.98 12.60
CA ASN A 83 13.81 -13.00 12.55
C ASN A 83 14.60 -13.08 13.86
N ASN A 84 15.22 -11.98 14.29
CA ASN A 84 16.11 -11.94 15.46
C ASN A 84 15.36 -11.42 16.70
N VAL A 85 14.65 -12.33 17.38
CA VAL A 85 13.89 -12.00 18.59
C VAL A 85 14.77 -12.25 19.81
N HIS A 86 15.09 -11.17 20.54
CA HIS A 86 15.78 -11.26 21.82
C HIS A 86 14.77 -11.02 22.94
N TYR A 87 14.58 -12.02 23.79
CA TYR A 87 13.81 -11.86 25.02
C TYR A 87 14.78 -11.44 26.12
N PHE A 88 14.57 -10.25 26.68
CA PHE A 88 15.23 -9.86 27.91
C PHE A 88 14.39 -10.40 29.07
N CYS A 89 15.00 -11.25 29.89
CA CYS A 89 14.45 -11.67 31.18
C CYS A 89 14.81 -10.64 32.25
#